data_AF-A0A350ZXA5-F1
#
_entry.id   AF-A0A350ZXA5-F1
#
_cell.length_a   1.000
_cell.length_b   1.000
_cell.length_c   1.000
_cell.angle_alpha   90.00
_cell.angle_beta   90.00
_cell.angle_gamma   90.00
#
_symmetry.space_group_name_H-M   'P 1'
#
loop_
_entity.id
_entity.type
_entity.pdbx_description
1 polymer ?
#
loop_
_entity_poly.entity_id
_entity_poly.type
_entity_poly.pdbx_seq_one_letter_code
_entity_poly.pdbx_strand_id
1 'polypeptide(L)'
;MKTHLKRLARSVCLALALGTGGTAVAANGDIVGGALPAQELTARTLYHFLLAEIAGARGEIGLSAQLYLDLARSTRDPRIARRATEIAMYSRNVQLAIQAA
;
A
#
# COMPACT_ATOMS: atom_id res chain seq x y z
N MET A 1 -36.63 20.94 -21.82
CA MET A 1 -35.62 19.97 -21.33
C MET A 1 -34.21 20.25 -21.88
N LYS A 2 -33.63 21.45 -21.68
CA LYS A 2 -32.27 21.80 -22.19
C LYS A 2 -31.38 22.56 -21.20
N THR A 3 -31.75 22.60 -19.92
CA THR A 3 -31.07 23.43 -18.90
C THR A 3 -30.19 22.65 -17.91
N HIS A 4 -30.13 21.32 -17.99
CA HIS A 4 -29.37 20.51 -17.03
C HIS A 4 -27.95 20.16 -17.49
N LEU A 5 -27.64 20.27 -18.80
CA LEU A 5 -26.34 19.86 -19.34
C LEU A 5 -25.22 20.88 -19.05
N LYS A 6 -25.55 22.17 -18.92
CA LYS A 6 -24.56 23.25 -18.67
C LYS A 6 -24.19 23.45 -17.20
N ARG A 7 -24.89 22.78 -16.26
CA ARG A 7 -24.60 22.85 -14.81
C ARG A 7 -23.61 21.78 -14.34
N LEU A 8 -23.52 20.66 -15.06
CA LEU A 8 -22.62 19.56 -14.70
C LEU A 8 -21.14 19.86 -15.01
N ALA A 9 -20.87 20.62 -16.09
CA ALA A 9 -19.50 20.98 -16.50
C ALA A 9 -18.83 22.04 -15.59
N ARG A 10 -19.58 22.67 -14.67
CA ARG A 10 -19.06 23.71 -13.75
C ARG A 10 -18.70 23.15 -12.35
N SER A 11 -19.06 21.89 -12.07
CA SER A 11 -18.69 21.16 -10.84
C SER A 11 -17.49 20.24 -11.01
N VAL A 12 -16.84 20.25 -12.18
CA VAL A 12 -15.49 19.70 -12.36
C VAL A 12 -14.50 20.69 -11.75
N CYS A 13 -14.53 20.71 -10.41
CA CYS A 13 -13.42 20.91 -9.49
C CYS A 13 -12.25 21.76 -10.01
N LEU A 14 -12.51 23.07 -10.07
CA LEU A 14 -11.53 24.15 -9.91
C LEU A 14 -10.92 24.14 -8.48
N ALA A 15 -10.46 22.99 -7.99
CA ALA A 15 -9.94 22.84 -6.62
C ALA A 15 -8.57 22.15 -6.57
N LEU A 16 -7.80 22.23 -7.67
CA LEU A 16 -6.38 21.86 -7.67
C LEU A 16 -5.50 23.11 -7.64
N ALA A 17 -5.73 23.94 -6.63
CA ALA A 17 -4.85 25.04 -6.26
C ALA A 17 -4.53 24.95 -4.77
N LEU A 18 -3.24 24.86 -4.48
CA LEU A 18 -2.57 25.09 -3.20
C LEU A 18 -2.64 23.95 -2.16
N GLY A 19 -1.46 23.34 -1.96
CA GLY A 19 -1.20 22.37 -0.90
C GLY A 19 0.29 22.13 -0.70
N THR A 20 1.10 23.19 -0.62
CA THR A 20 2.43 23.11 -0.01
C THR A 20 2.27 22.78 1.47
N GLY A 21 2.71 21.59 1.89
CA GLY A 21 2.62 21.19 3.29
C GLY A 21 3.11 19.77 3.56
N GLY A 22 4.24 19.37 3.01
CA GLY A 22 4.90 18.11 3.37
C GLY A 22 5.82 18.30 4.57
N THR A 23 5.29 18.63 5.75
CA THR A 23 6.03 18.45 7.01
C THR A 23 5.81 17.01 7.48
N ALA A 24 6.83 16.17 7.30
CA ALA A 24 6.88 14.85 7.90
C ALA A 24 6.95 15.00 9.43
N VAL A 25 5.79 15.01 10.08
CA VAL A 25 5.69 14.85 11.53
C VAL A 25 5.99 13.39 11.82
N ALA A 26 7.23 13.12 12.23
CA ALA A 26 7.59 11.89 12.90
C ALA A 26 6.83 11.85 14.23
N ALA A 27 5.69 11.16 14.25
CA ALA A 27 4.99 10.82 15.48
C ALA A 27 5.85 9.79 16.24
N ASN A 28 6.59 10.27 17.24
CA ASN A 28 7.28 9.43 18.20
C ASN A 28 6.40 9.24 19.44
N GLY A 29 6.16 7.97 19.77
CA GLY A 29 6.00 7.51 21.15
C GLY A 29 4.58 7.36 21.65
N ASP A 30 3.99 6.18 21.39
CA ASP A 30 3.30 5.36 22.39
C ASP A 30 3.21 3.92 21.84
N ILE A 31 4.38 3.27 21.70
CA ILE A 31 4.48 1.91 21.18
C ILE A 31 4.23 0.89 22.28
N VAL A 32 2.95 0.59 22.50
CA VAL A 32 2.56 -0.75 22.98
C VAL A 32 2.75 -1.71 21.80
N GLY A 33 3.99 -2.06 21.52
CA GLY A 33 4.39 -2.91 20.40
C GLY A 33 5.90 -2.87 20.22
N GLY A 34 6.55 -4.04 20.21
CA GLY A 34 8.01 -4.14 20.18
C GLY A 34 8.66 -3.31 19.07
N ALA A 35 9.93 -2.93 19.28
CA ALA A 35 10.68 -2.09 18.36
C ALA A 35 10.60 -2.65 16.92
N LEU A 36 9.99 -1.88 16.03
CA LEU A 36 9.88 -2.21 14.62
C LEU A 36 11.24 -1.99 13.94
N PRO A 37 11.63 -2.81 12.96
CA PRO A 37 12.88 -2.59 12.24
C PRO A 37 12.81 -1.27 11.47
N ALA A 38 13.86 -0.46 11.59
CA ALA A 38 14.07 0.70 10.74
C ALA A 38 14.57 0.21 9.38
N GLN A 39 13.67 0.15 8.40
CA GLN A 39 13.97 -0.34 7.06
C GLN A 39 14.19 0.82 6.10
N GLU A 40 15.40 0.92 5.55
CA GLU A 40 15.74 1.87 4.50
C GLU A 40 14.99 1.56 3.19
N LEU A 41 14.43 2.59 2.57
CA LEU A 41 13.68 2.50 1.32
C LEU A 41 14.64 2.59 0.12
N THR A 42 15.48 1.58 -0.04
CA THR A 42 16.39 1.48 -1.19
C THR A 42 15.61 1.42 -2.51
N ALA A 43 16.24 1.80 -3.63
CA ALA A 43 15.62 1.68 -4.96
C ALA A 43 15.11 0.25 -5.24
N ARG A 44 15.83 -0.78 -4.77
CA ARG A 44 15.42 -2.18 -4.89
C ARG A 44 14.16 -2.48 -4.08
N THR A 45 14.10 -2.03 -2.83
CA THR A 45 12.96 -2.25 -1.93
C THR A 45 11.72 -1.53 -2.47
N LEU A 46 11.89 -0.27 -2.89
CA LEU A 46 10.82 0.51 -3.51
C LEU A 46 10.30 -0.14 -4.79
N TYR A 47 11.20 -0.62 -5.66
CA TYR A 47 10.81 -1.35 -6.85
C TYR A 47 9.96 -2.58 -6.53
N HIS A 48 10.34 -3.39 -5.53
CA HIS A 48 9.57 -4.59 -5.15
C HIS A 48 8.20 -4.23 -4.59
N PHE A 49 8.11 -3.19 -3.75
CA PHE A 49 6.81 -2.68 -3.27
C PHE A 49 5.91 -2.28 -4.44
N LEU A 50 6.41 -1.45 -5.35
CA LEU A 50 5.63 -0.97 -6.49
C LEU A 50 5.23 -2.11 -7.42
N LEU A 51 6.13 -3.08 -7.65
CA LEU A 51 5.82 -4.26 -8.45
C LEU A 51 4.67 -5.06 -7.82
N ALA A 52 4.69 -5.26 -6.50
CA ALA A 52 3.63 -5.96 -5.78
C ALA A 52 2.29 -5.23 -5.85
N GLU A 53 2.30 -3.90 -5.68
CA GLU A 53 1.09 -3.07 -5.74
C GLU A 53 0.52 -3.01 -7.16
N ILE A 54 1.37 -2.88 -8.19
CA ILE A 54 0.92 -2.88 -9.59
C ILE A 54 0.31 -4.24 -9.95
N ALA A 55 0.91 -5.35 -9.50
CA ALA A 55 0.31 -6.67 -9.69
C ALA A 55 -1.10 -6.74 -9.05
N GLY A 56 -1.23 -6.26 -7.81
CA GLY A 56 -2.53 -6.20 -7.12
C GLY A 56 -3.55 -5.34 -7.84
N ALA A 57 -3.16 -4.14 -8.28
CA ALA A 57 -4.01 -3.22 -9.04
C ALA A 57 -4.46 -3.78 -10.39
N ARG A 58 -3.68 -4.70 -10.99
CA ARG A 58 -4.02 -5.39 -12.23
C ARG A 58 -4.88 -6.65 -12.02
N GLY A 59 -5.20 -6.99 -10.78
CA GLY A 59 -5.96 -8.19 -10.44
C GLY A 59 -5.10 -9.45 -10.31
N GLU A 60 -3.77 -9.35 -10.44
CA GLU A 60 -2.82 -10.44 -10.22
C GLU A 60 -2.55 -10.62 -8.72
N ILE A 61 -3.61 -10.87 -7.94
CA ILE A 61 -3.58 -10.87 -6.47
C ILE A 61 -2.62 -11.92 -5.91
N GLY A 62 -2.58 -13.12 -6.52
CA GLY A 62 -1.68 -14.19 -6.09
C GLY A 62 -0.20 -13.80 -6.24
N LEU A 63 0.15 -13.15 -7.35
CA LEU A 63 1.49 -12.61 -7.58
C LEU A 63 1.81 -11.48 -6.60
N SER A 64 0.87 -10.57 -6.38
CA SER A 64 1.01 -9.50 -5.37
C SER A 64 1.34 -10.07 -3.99
N ALA A 65 0.61 -11.12 -3.56
CA ALA A 65 0.82 -11.77 -2.27
C ALA A 65 2.22 -12.42 -2.17
N GLN A 66 2.69 -13.07 -3.23
CA GLN A 66 4.03 -13.68 -3.28
C GLN A 66 5.13 -12.62 -3.18
N LEU A 67 5.02 -11.54 -3.96
CA LEU A 67 5.99 -10.44 -3.93
C LEU A 67 6.06 -9.78 -2.54
N TYR A 68 4.90 -9.62 -1.88
CA TYR A 68 4.84 -9.13 -0.51
C TYR A 68 5.44 -10.10 0.51
N LEU A 69 5.27 -11.42 0.33
CA LEU A 69 5.92 -12.43 1.18
C LEU A 69 7.44 -12.39 1.05
N ASP A 70 7.98 -12.27 -0.17
CA ASP A 70 9.42 -12.14 -0.38
C ASP A 70 9.98 -10.85 0.24
N LEU A 71 9.21 -9.77 0.14
CA LEU A 71 9.54 -8.50 0.79
C LEU A 71 9.53 -8.62 2.32
N ALA A 72 8.54 -9.31 2.90
CA ALA A 72 8.48 -9.57 4.33
C ALA A 72 9.69 -10.40 4.79
N ARG A 73 10.09 -11.42 4.02
CA ARG A 73 11.28 -12.24 4.32
C ARG A 73 12.59 -11.46 4.29
N SER A 74 12.73 -10.55 3.33
CA SER A 74 13.96 -9.76 3.16
C SER A 74 14.11 -8.64 4.20
N THR A 75 13.01 -7.96 4.52
CA THR A 75 12.99 -6.82 5.46
C THR A 75 12.81 -7.24 6.92
N ARG A 76 12.19 -8.41 7.15
CA ARG A 76 11.75 -8.89 8.47
C ARG A 76 10.85 -7.90 9.20
N ASP A 77 10.12 -7.06 8.46
CA ASP A 77 9.17 -6.11 9.04
C ASP A 77 7.79 -6.77 9.21
N PRO A 78 7.26 -6.87 10.45
CA PRO A 78 5.96 -7.49 10.70
C PRO A 78 4.79 -6.73 10.04
N ARG A 79 4.97 -5.46 9.66
CA ARG A 79 3.97 -4.69 8.91
C ARG A 79 3.79 -5.24 7.49
N ILE A 80 4.90 -5.63 6.86
CA ILE A 80 4.91 -6.17 5.50
C ILE A 80 4.39 -7.61 5.50
N ALA A 81 4.76 -8.39 6.53
CA ALA A 81 4.23 -9.73 6.78
C ALA A 81 2.70 -9.74 6.94
N ARG A 82 2.16 -8.79 7.73
CA ARG A 82 0.71 -8.60 7.86
C ARG A 82 0.05 -8.30 6.51
N ARG A 83 0.63 -7.40 5.72
CA ARG A 83 0.10 -7.05 4.40
C ARG A 83 0.10 -8.25 3.45
N ALA A 84 1.18 -9.03 3.43
CA ALA A 84 1.25 -10.28 2.66
C ALA A 84 0.13 -11.24 3.07
N THR A 85 -0.12 -11.38 4.37
CA THR A 85 -1.19 -12.22 4.92
C THR A 85 -2.58 -11.74 4.47
N GLU A 86 -2.86 -10.44 4.54
CA GLU A 86 -4.14 -9.85 4.10
C GLU A 86 -4.44 -10.15 2.63
N ILE A 87 -3.45 -9.95 1.75
CA ILE A 87 -3.57 -10.19 0.31
C ILE A 87 -3.70 -11.69 0.02
N ALA A 88 -2.98 -12.53 0.74
CA ALA A 88 -3.08 -13.99 0.64
C ALA A 88 -4.48 -14.48 1.03
N MET A 89 -5.04 -13.96 2.12
CA MET A 89 -6.41 -14.27 2.55
C MET A 89 -7.43 -13.79 1.53
N TYR A 90 -7.24 -12.59 0.96
CA TYR A 90 -8.10 -12.05 -0.09
C TYR A 90 -8.10 -12.92 -1.36
N SER A 91 -6.94 -13.47 -1.74
CA SER A 91 -6.83 -14.43 -2.85
C SER A 91 -7.24 -15.86 -2.49
N ARG A 92 -7.71 -16.12 -1.27
CA ARG A 92 -8.03 -17.45 -0.72
C ARG A 92 -6.83 -18.41 -0.73
N ASN A 93 -5.61 -17.89 -0.79
CA ASN A 93 -4.39 -18.68 -0.73
C ASN A 93 -3.94 -18.85 0.73
N VAL A 94 -4.62 -19.75 1.43
CA VAL A 94 -4.39 -20.01 2.87
C VAL A 94 -2.95 -20.47 3.14
N GLN A 95 -2.35 -21.25 2.24
CA GLN A 95 -0.97 -21.71 2.40
C GLN A 95 0.02 -20.53 2.41
N LEU A 96 -0.17 -19.57 1.50
CA LEU A 96 0.66 -18.36 1.48
C LEU A 96 0.40 -17.48 2.71
N ALA A 97 -0.85 -17.37 3.16
CA ALA A 97 -1.19 -16.63 4.37
C ALA A 97 -0.47 -17.18 5.61
N ILE A 98 -0.40 -18.52 5.75
CA ILE A 98 0.33 -19.17 6.85
C ILE A 98 1.84 -18.91 6.75
N GLN A 99 2.41 -18.89 5.54
CA GLN A 99 3.83 -18.59 5.35
C GLN A 99 4.19 -17.13 5.64
N ALA A 100 3.21 -16.24 5.55
CA ALA A 100 3.36 -14.80 5.76
C ALA A 100 3.11 -14.35 7.20
N ALA A 101 2.40 -15.16 8.00
CA ALA A 101 2.08 -14.88 9.39
C ALA A 101 3.26 -15.16 10.33
#